data_AF-A0A8H7GNE5-F1
#
_entry.id   AF-A0A8H7GNE5-F1
#
_cell.length_a   1.000
_cell.length_b   1.000
_cell.length_c   1.000
_cell.angle_alpha   90.00
_cell.angle_beta   90.00
_cell.angle_gamma   90.00
#
_symmetry.space_group_name_H-M   'P 1'
#
loop_
_entity.id
_entity.type
_entity.pdbx_description
1 polymer ?
#
loop_
_entity_poly.entity_id
_entity_poly.type
_entity_poly.pdbx_seq_one_letter_code
_entity_poly.pdbx_strand_id
1 'polypeptide(L)'
;MFHTQKDSRNLTNEERIIIINTGSVRYDLYKGPYTVDSHFIVSPFENDWVKVSLPKDIALKIAPKLNEREYILSAGDGDGYLKPPHQRHLQSEPVAQKPGQSSFTYPDLDSDVDAKGHLSKGYVTFDDFGHSGDDTPHRAVVNYAIPNVVQSLELNPGLNGTVDVVFYSFLIPNVRSAVESLEGEFVDLQFYSSTYLGVFSTSLWQAIRSDCGTGVFESHTPRVLSQSRLDA
;
A
#
# COMPACT_ATOMS: atom_id res chain seq x y z
N MET A 1 23.30 -23.93 -34.30
CA MET A 1 23.48 -22.49 -34.54
C MET A 1 22.13 -21.83 -34.29
N PHE A 2 21.83 -21.54 -33.03
CA PHE A 2 20.53 -20.98 -32.63
C PHE A 2 20.57 -19.47 -32.82
N HIS A 3 19.81 -18.98 -33.78
CA HIS A 3 19.53 -17.55 -33.91
C HIS A 3 18.64 -17.15 -32.74
N THR A 4 19.21 -16.47 -31.74
CA THR A 4 18.44 -15.69 -30.77
C THR A 4 17.82 -14.51 -31.51
N GLN A 5 16.55 -14.65 -31.86
CA GLN A 5 15.72 -13.55 -32.32
C GLN A 5 15.69 -12.51 -31.20
N LYS A 6 16.19 -11.32 -31.51
CA LYS A 6 16.27 -10.16 -30.62
C LYS A 6 14.85 -9.78 -30.21
N ASP A 7 14.48 -10.21 -29.01
CA ASP A 7 13.21 -9.97 -28.36
C ASP A 7 12.90 -8.46 -28.35
N SER A 8 11.75 -8.07 -28.89
CA SER A 8 11.30 -6.69 -29.09
C SER A 8 10.93 -6.00 -27.77
N ARG A 9 11.92 -5.76 -26.91
CA ARG A 9 11.77 -5.11 -25.60
C ARG A 9 11.86 -3.58 -25.71
N ASN A 10 10.95 -2.96 -26.44
CA ASN A 10 10.83 -1.49 -26.48
C ASN A 10 9.35 -1.08 -26.58
N LEU A 11 8.54 -1.54 -25.62
CA LEU A 11 7.12 -1.18 -25.53
C LEU A 11 6.79 -0.40 -24.25
N THR A 12 7.73 -0.17 -23.33
CA THR A 12 7.50 0.57 -22.09
C THR A 12 8.13 1.95 -22.16
N ASN A 13 7.40 2.99 -21.77
CA ASN A 13 7.98 4.32 -21.57
C ASN A 13 9.01 4.26 -20.44
N GLU A 14 10.02 5.15 -20.48
CA GLU A 14 11.00 5.30 -19.39
C GLU A 14 10.33 5.80 -18.10
N GLU A 15 9.19 6.48 -18.23
CA GLU A 15 8.42 7.05 -17.14
C GLU A 15 7.16 6.22 -16.86
N ARG A 16 6.92 5.92 -15.58
CA ARG A 16 5.74 5.17 -15.15
C ARG A 16 5.14 5.63 -13.83
N ILE A 17 3.84 5.42 -13.70
CA ILE A 17 3.09 5.56 -12.45
C ILE A 17 2.47 4.20 -12.15
N ILE A 18 2.81 3.62 -11.01
CA ILE A 18 2.26 2.32 -10.58
C ILE A 18 1.18 2.58 -9.53
N ILE A 19 -0.04 2.08 -9.75
CA ILE A 19 -1.18 2.26 -8.86
C ILE A 19 -1.66 0.90 -8.33
N ILE A 20 -1.85 0.82 -7.02
CA ILE A 20 -2.49 -0.32 -6.35
C ILE A 20 -3.57 0.16 -5.41
N ASN A 21 -4.62 -0.65 -5.20
CA ASN A 21 -5.57 -0.39 -4.13
C ASN A 21 -5.00 -0.81 -2.77
N THR A 22 -5.34 -0.10 -1.71
CA THR A 22 -4.85 -0.41 -0.36
C THR A 22 -5.40 -1.75 0.16
N GLY A 23 -6.57 -2.18 -0.31
CA GLY A 23 -7.18 -3.46 0.03
C GLY A 23 -6.47 -4.70 -0.53
N SER A 24 -5.51 -4.53 -1.45
CA SER A 24 -4.67 -5.64 -1.94
C SER A 24 -3.68 -6.12 -0.86
N VAL A 25 -3.32 -5.25 0.09
CA VAL A 25 -2.49 -5.58 1.25
C VAL A 25 -3.40 -6.03 2.39
N ARG A 26 -3.15 -7.23 2.92
CA ARG A 26 -4.05 -7.91 3.86
C ARG A 26 -3.55 -7.97 5.27
N TYR A 27 -2.27 -7.69 5.49
CA TYR A 27 -1.68 -7.72 6.82
C TYR A 27 -0.40 -6.88 6.90
N ASP A 28 0.03 -6.62 8.13
CA ASP A 28 1.29 -5.94 8.41
C ASP A 28 2.48 -6.82 8.04
N LEU A 29 3.50 -6.20 7.45
CA LEU A 29 4.79 -6.86 7.23
C LEU A 29 5.68 -6.68 8.48
N TYR A 30 5.64 -7.66 9.38
CA TYR A 30 6.48 -7.66 10.57
C TYR A 30 7.95 -7.85 10.24
N LYS A 31 8.82 -7.25 11.06
CA LYS A 31 10.26 -7.52 11.01
C LYS A 31 10.54 -8.99 11.37
N GLY A 32 11.52 -9.59 10.71
CA GLY A 32 11.95 -10.96 10.99
C GLY A 32 12.05 -11.80 9.71
N PRO A 33 12.05 -13.13 9.84
CA PRO A 33 12.07 -14.04 8.71
C PRO A 33 10.82 -13.89 7.85
N TYR A 34 11.01 -13.78 6.54
CA TYR A 34 9.92 -13.87 5.58
C TYR A 34 9.83 -15.27 4.99
N THR A 35 8.65 -15.86 5.06
CA THR A 35 8.36 -17.21 4.60
C THR A 35 7.35 -17.19 3.45
N VAL A 36 7.09 -18.36 2.87
CA VAL A 36 5.99 -18.53 1.91
C VAL A 36 4.65 -18.14 2.55
N ASP A 37 4.47 -18.38 3.84
CA ASP A 37 3.26 -17.99 4.56
C ASP A 37 3.16 -16.46 4.72
N SER A 38 4.28 -15.78 5.02
CA SER A 38 4.34 -14.30 5.07
C SER A 38 3.84 -13.66 3.78
N HIS A 39 4.12 -14.28 2.63
CA HIS A 39 3.59 -13.83 1.35
C HIS A 39 2.06 -13.85 1.31
N PHE A 40 1.44 -15.00 1.59
CA PHE A 40 -0.02 -15.13 1.51
C PHE A 40 -0.73 -14.30 2.59
N ILE A 41 -0.08 -14.11 3.74
CA ILE A 41 -0.59 -13.24 4.80
C ILE A 41 -0.63 -11.77 4.34
N VAL A 42 0.43 -11.27 3.69
CA VAL A 42 0.55 -9.85 3.34
C VAL A 42 -0.15 -9.51 2.02
N SER A 43 -0.01 -10.34 0.99
CA SER A 43 -0.51 -10.05 -0.37
C SER A 43 -0.95 -11.34 -1.09
N PRO A 44 -2.12 -11.89 -0.77
CA PRO A 44 -2.58 -13.19 -1.29
C PRO A 44 -3.09 -13.17 -2.75
N PHE A 45 -3.28 -11.99 -3.34
CA PHE A 45 -3.93 -11.89 -4.65
C PHE A 45 -2.92 -12.04 -5.80
N GLU A 46 -3.25 -12.93 -6.73
CA GLU A 46 -2.51 -13.15 -7.97
C GLU A 46 -3.01 -12.20 -9.07
N ASN A 47 -2.86 -10.90 -8.83
CA ASN A 47 -3.31 -9.89 -9.79
C ASN A 47 -2.32 -9.76 -10.95
N ASP A 48 -2.84 -9.82 -12.18
CA ASP A 48 -2.10 -9.38 -13.36
C ASP A 48 -1.94 -7.85 -13.39
N TRP A 49 -0.83 -7.40 -13.94
CA TRP A 49 -0.57 -6.00 -14.23
C TRP A 49 -0.87 -5.68 -15.68
N VAL A 50 -1.62 -4.60 -15.87
CA VAL A 50 -1.87 -3.99 -17.18
C VAL A 50 -1.35 -2.57 -17.18
N LYS A 51 -1.18 -2.00 -18.35
CA LYS A 51 -0.78 -0.61 -18.51
C LYS A 51 -1.55 0.12 -19.60
N VAL A 52 -1.66 1.43 -19.43
CA VAL A 52 -2.14 2.38 -20.43
C VAL A 52 -1.16 3.55 -20.51
N SER A 53 -0.85 4.01 -21.72
CA SER A 53 0.06 5.14 -21.92
C SER A 53 -0.76 6.43 -22.05
N LEU A 54 -0.55 7.39 -21.17
CA LEU A 54 -1.35 8.62 -21.08
C LEU A 54 -0.46 9.87 -21.03
N PRO A 55 -0.98 11.04 -21.47
CA PRO A 55 -0.35 12.32 -21.17
C PRO A 55 -0.08 12.46 -19.66
N LYS A 56 1.13 12.90 -19.32
CA LYS A 56 1.60 12.96 -17.92
C LYS A 56 0.70 13.81 -17.01
N ASP A 57 0.12 14.88 -17.54
CA ASP A 57 -0.79 15.78 -16.84
C ASP A 57 -2.12 15.11 -16.45
N ILE A 58 -2.62 14.17 -17.25
CA ILE A 58 -3.77 13.33 -16.93
C ILE A 58 -3.37 12.22 -15.97
N ALA A 59 -2.25 11.52 -16.27
CA ALA A 59 -1.78 10.39 -15.48
C ALA A 59 -1.58 10.73 -13.99
N LEU A 60 -1.01 11.91 -13.69
CA LEU A 60 -0.80 12.39 -12.32
C LEU A 60 -2.09 12.67 -11.54
N LYS A 61 -3.22 12.87 -12.22
CA LYS A 61 -4.52 13.17 -11.60
C LYS A 61 -5.33 11.92 -11.28
N ILE A 62 -4.94 10.75 -11.80
CA ILE A 62 -5.70 9.50 -11.65
C ILE A 62 -5.79 9.06 -10.18
N ALA A 63 -4.67 8.90 -9.47
CA ALA A 63 -4.73 8.45 -8.08
C ALA A 63 -5.45 9.46 -7.16
N PRO A 64 -5.23 10.79 -7.26
CA PRO A 64 -6.08 11.77 -6.58
C PRO A 64 -7.57 11.57 -6.89
N LYS A 65 -7.92 11.40 -8.16
CA LYS A 65 -9.31 11.19 -8.60
C LYS A 65 -9.95 9.96 -7.97
N LEU A 66 -9.23 8.84 -7.95
CA LEU A 66 -9.65 7.59 -7.32
C LEU A 66 -9.78 7.70 -5.79
N ASN A 67 -9.12 8.69 -5.17
CA ASN A 67 -9.14 8.93 -3.73
C ASN A 67 -10.13 10.02 -3.30
N GLU A 68 -10.91 10.61 -4.21
CA GLU A 68 -11.90 11.66 -3.88
C GLU A 68 -13.09 11.16 -3.07
N ARG A 69 -13.44 9.87 -3.17
CA ARG A 69 -14.63 9.28 -2.54
C ARG A 69 -14.26 8.04 -1.74
N GLU A 70 -14.98 7.79 -0.65
CA GLU A 70 -14.81 6.58 0.17
C GLU A 70 -15.18 5.28 -0.59
N TYR A 71 -16.14 5.39 -1.51
CA TYR A 71 -16.61 4.29 -2.35
C TYR A 71 -16.65 4.76 -3.81
N ILE A 72 -16.15 3.92 -4.71
CA ILE A 72 -16.19 4.18 -6.16
C ILE A 72 -17.40 3.45 -6.71
N LEU A 73 -18.40 4.22 -7.16
CA LEU A 73 -19.48 3.71 -8.02
C LEU A 73 -18.84 3.32 -9.35
N SER A 74 -18.32 2.09 -9.43
CA SER A 74 -17.82 1.56 -10.69
C SER A 74 -19.03 1.28 -11.59
N ALA A 75 -18.94 1.63 -12.88
CA ALA A 75 -20.01 1.42 -13.85
C ALA A 75 -20.27 -0.08 -14.19
N GLY A 76 -19.81 -1.01 -13.36
CA GLY A 76 -19.92 -2.47 -13.53
C GLY A 76 -19.92 -3.22 -12.19
N ASP A 77 -19.91 -4.55 -12.27
CA ASP A 77 -20.03 -5.53 -11.16
C ASP A 77 -18.80 -5.62 -10.22
N GLY A 78 -17.93 -4.60 -10.23
CA GLY A 78 -16.68 -4.59 -9.46
C GLY A 78 -16.88 -4.21 -7.99
N ASP A 79 -16.01 -4.70 -7.10
CA ASP A 79 -15.96 -4.25 -5.70
C ASP A 79 -15.61 -2.76 -5.67
N GLY A 80 -16.60 -1.90 -5.43
CA GLY A 80 -16.39 -0.45 -5.34
C GLY A 80 -15.66 -0.03 -4.06
N TYR A 81 -15.36 -0.96 -3.15
CA TYR A 81 -14.52 -0.72 -1.99
C TYR A 81 -13.08 -1.17 -2.24
N LEU A 82 -12.21 -0.19 -2.50
CA LEU A 82 -10.79 -0.45 -2.75
C LEU A 82 -9.95 -0.57 -1.47
N LYS A 83 -10.50 -0.17 -0.31
CA LYS A 83 -9.85 -0.21 1.00
C LYS A 83 -10.00 -1.58 1.69
N PRO A 84 -9.14 -1.91 2.67
CA PRO A 84 -9.35 -3.03 3.59
C PRO A 84 -10.75 -3.01 4.23
N PRO A 85 -11.42 -4.16 4.45
CA PRO A 85 -12.80 -4.20 4.92
C PRO A 85 -13.08 -3.43 6.22
N HIS A 86 -12.14 -3.44 7.17
CA HIS A 86 -12.30 -2.74 8.45
C HIS A 86 -12.35 -1.21 8.28
N GLN A 87 -11.81 -0.65 7.19
CA GLN A 87 -11.83 0.78 6.91
C GLN A 87 -13.25 1.33 6.66
N ARG A 88 -14.20 0.47 6.28
CA ARG A 88 -15.62 0.84 6.12
C ARG A 88 -16.30 1.24 7.44
N HIS A 89 -15.73 0.79 8.55
CA HIS A 89 -16.27 0.98 9.90
C HIS A 89 -15.45 1.95 10.73
N LEU A 90 -14.43 2.60 10.15
CA LEU A 90 -13.78 3.72 10.80
C LEU A 90 -14.79 4.86 10.84
N GLN A 91 -15.51 4.95 11.95
CA GLN A 91 -16.33 6.11 12.25
C GLN A 91 -15.43 7.34 12.13
N SER A 92 -15.89 8.34 11.38
CA SER A 92 -15.24 9.64 11.22
C SER A 92 -15.29 10.47 12.50
N GLU A 93 -15.17 9.83 13.65
CA GLU A 93 -15.10 10.50 14.93
C GLU A 93 -13.66 10.98 15.15
N PRO A 94 -13.45 12.26 15.46
CA PRO A 94 -12.13 12.77 15.73
C PRO A 94 -11.51 11.95 16.86
N VAL A 95 -10.29 11.45 16.63
CA VAL A 95 -9.48 10.64 17.57
C VAL A 95 -9.45 11.26 18.99
N ALA A 96 -9.68 12.57 19.09
CA ALA A 96 -9.83 13.32 20.34
C ALA A 96 -11.01 12.91 21.25
N GLN A 97 -12.02 12.18 20.75
CA GLN A 97 -13.16 11.68 21.54
C GLN A 97 -13.10 10.17 21.81
N LYS A 98 -12.04 9.47 21.40
CA LYS A 98 -11.73 8.19 22.04
C LYS A 98 -11.15 8.56 23.40
N PRO A 99 -11.75 8.15 24.54
CA PRO A 99 -11.15 8.40 25.83
C PRO A 99 -9.74 7.83 25.78
N GLY A 100 -8.77 8.72 25.65
CA GLY A 100 -7.37 8.36 25.63
C GLY A 100 -7.11 7.72 26.96
N GLN A 101 -6.77 6.43 26.93
CA GLN A 101 -5.97 5.77 27.96
C GLN A 101 -6.30 6.29 29.37
N SER A 102 -7.57 6.26 29.78
CA SER A 102 -7.82 6.32 31.20
C SER A 102 -7.14 5.07 31.74
N SER A 103 -6.16 5.28 32.62
CA SER A 103 -5.61 4.22 33.44
C SER A 103 -6.79 3.71 34.27
N PHE A 104 -7.57 2.80 33.70
CA PHE A 104 -8.56 2.07 34.43
C PHE A 104 -7.75 1.14 35.33
N THR A 105 -7.53 1.58 36.55
CA THR A 105 -7.06 0.71 37.62
C THR A 105 -8.22 -0.23 37.89
N TYR A 106 -8.27 -1.36 37.17
CA TYR A 106 -9.19 -2.44 37.47
C TYR A 106 -8.57 -3.25 38.61
N PRO A 107 -9.09 -3.17 39.85
CA PRO A 107 -8.46 -3.80 41.01
C PRO A 107 -8.51 -5.33 40.98
N ASP A 108 -9.23 -5.92 40.02
CA ASP A 108 -9.58 -7.36 39.95
C ASP A 108 -8.92 -8.09 38.76
N LEU A 109 -8.00 -7.44 38.02
CA LEU A 109 -7.39 -7.97 36.80
C LEU A 109 -5.87 -8.23 36.93
N ASP A 110 -5.42 -8.66 38.12
CA ASP A 110 -4.00 -8.97 38.39
C ASP A 110 -3.45 -10.11 37.49
N SER A 111 -4.32 -10.91 36.85
CA SER A 111 -3.94 -11.96 35.90
C SER A 111 -3.72 -11.50 34.46
N ASP A 112 -4.25 -10.33 34.08
CA ASP A 112 -4.39 -9.93 32.67
C ASP A 112 -3.42 -8.82 32.26
N VAL A 113 -2.54 -8.45 33.19
CA VAL A 113 -1.48 -7.46 33.00
C VAL A 113 -0.14 -8.15 32.78
N ASP A 114 0.70 -7.54 31.92
CA ASP A 114 2.07 -7.99 31.73
C ASP A 114 2.88 -7.82 33.04
N ALA A 115 4.12 -8.31 33.05
CA ALA A 115 5.02 -8.20 34.20
C ALA A 115 5.30 -6.75 34.66
N LYS A 116 4.80 -5.73 33.95
CA LYS A 116 4.90 -4.31 34.26
C LYS A 116 3.55 -3.67 34.61
N GLY A 117 2.48 -4.46 34.72
CA GLY A 117 1.14 -3.96 35.05
C GLY A 117 0.37 -3.39 33.84
N HIS A 118 0.78 -3.68 32.60
CA HIS A 118 0.11 -3.18 31.41
C HIS A 118 -0.75 -4.23 30.71
N LEU A 119 -1.95 -3.83 30.27
CA LEU A 119 -2.76 -4.65 29.38
C LEU A 119 -2.07 -4.90 28.03
N SER A 120 -2.29 -6.09 27.47
CA SER A 120 -1.86 -6.43 26.12
C SER A 120 -2.58 -5.55 25.08
N LYS A 121 -1.98 -5.39 23.88
CA LYS A 121 -2.65 -4.65 22.80
C LYS A 121 -3.72 -5.54 22.17
N GLY A 122 -4.90 -4.98 21.93
CA GLY A 122 -6.00 -5.72 21.32
C GLY A 122 -7.20 -4.84 20.98
N TYR A 123 -8.31 -5.49 20.68
CA TYR A 123 -9.57 -4.81 20.38
C TYR A 123 -10.21 -4.27 21.66
N VAL A 124 -10.79 -3.09 21.52
CA VAL A 124 -11.77 -2.52 22.45
C VAL A 124 -12.97 -2.15 21.59
N THR A 125 -13.95 -3.04 21.56
CA THR A 125 -15.07 -3.03 20.63
C THR A 125 -16.20 -2.18 21.22
N PHE A 126 -16.73 -1.25 20.42
CA PHE A 126 -17.92 -0.48 20.77
C PHE A 126 -19.07 -0.93 19.87
N ASP A 127 -20.16 -1.38 20.48
CA ASP A 127 -21.38 -1.82 19.80
C ASP A 127 -22.64 -1.31 20.54
N ASP A 128 -23.82 -1.75 20.07
CA ASP A 128 -25.10 -1.33 20.64
C ASP A 128 -25.27 -1.70 22.13
N PHE A 129 -24.48 -2.66 22.62
CA PHE A 129 -24.50 -3.13 24.01
C PHE A 129 -23.40 -2.49 24.87
N GLY A 130 -22.63 -1.55 24.33
CA GLY A 130 -21.60 -0.80 25.05
C GLY A 130 -20.19 -1.16 24.59
N HIS A 131 -19.29 -1.42 25.54
CA HIS A 131 -17.85 -1.64 25.26
C HIS A 131 -17.18 -2.73 26.10
N SER A 132 -17.98 -3.60 26.72
CA SER A 132 -17.53 -4.68 27.59
C SER A 132 -17.76 -6.06 26.97
N GLY A 133 -17.87 -6.12 25.65
CA GLY A 133 -18.11 -7.38 24.92
C GLY A 133 -16.86 -8.21 24.67
N ASP A 134 -15.67 -7.60 24.70
CA ASP A 134 -14.40 -8.31 24.57
C ASP A 134 -14.12 -9.16 25.82
N ASP A 135 -13.70 -10.41 25.62
CA ASP A 135 -13.47 -11.39 26.69
C ASP A 135 -12.20 -11.11 27.52
N THR A 136 -11.23 -10.41 26.92
CA THR A 136 -9.96 -10.01 27.53
C THR A 136 -9.84 -8.49 27.56
N PRO A 137 -9.46 -7.88 28.70
CA PRO A 137 -9.21 -6.45 28.77
C PRO A 137 -7.95 -6.05 27.98
N HIS A 138 -8.08 -5.08 27.08
CA HIS A 138 -7.00 -4.66 26.18
C HIS A 138 -6.65 -3.17 26.27
N ARG A 139 -5.42 -2.85 25.91
CA ARG A 139 -5.04 -1.52 25.43
C ARG A 139 -5.44 -1.41 23.95
N ALA A 140 -6.44 -0.57 23.67
CA ALA A 140 -7.00 -0.38 22.34
C ALA A 140 -5.94 -0.10 21.26
N VAL A 141 -6.03 -0.82 20.14
CA VAL A 141 -5.30 -0.49 18.91
C VAL A 141 -5.99 0.67 18.16
N VAL A 142 -5.19 1.51 17.50
CA VAL A 142 -5.68 2.67 16.74
C VAL A 142 -5.33 2.48 15.27
N ASN A 143 -6.33 2.62 14.41
CA ASN A 143 -6.19 2.59 12.96
C ASN A 143 -6.34 4.00 12.39
N TYR A 144 -5.56 4.31 11.37
CA TYR A 144 -5.69 5.56 10.62
C TYR A 144 -6.55 5.33 9.38
N ALA A 145 -7.22 6.40 8.94
CA ALA A 145 -7.89 6.41 7.65
C ALA A 145 -6.84 6.33 6.53
N ILE A 146 -7.03 5.41 5.59
CA ILE A 146 -6.15 5.25 4.42
C ILE A 146 -6.93 5.50 3.12
N PRO A 147 -6.24 5.90 2.04
CA PRO A 147 -6.88 6.13 0.74
C PRO A 147 -7.33 4.84 0.06
N ASN A 148 -8.11 4.97 -1.01
CA ASN A 148 -8.49 3.83 -1.87
C ASN A 148 -7.28 3.23 -2.57
N VAL A 149 -6.42 4.09 -3.11
CA VAL A 149 -5.23 3.70 -3.85
C VAL A 149 -4.00 4.47 -3.38
N VAL A 150 -2.85 3.85 -3.54
CA VAL A 150 -1.53 4.47 -3.41
C VAL A 150 -0.80 4.38 -4.75
N GLN A 151 0.18 5.25 -4.96
CA GLN A 151 0.94 5.29 -6.20
C GLN A 151 2.45 5.35 -5.95
N SER A 152 3.21 4.73 -6.86
CA SER A 152 4.66 4.92 -7.01
C SER A 152 4.91 5.74 -8.27
N LEU A 153 5.79 6.74 -8.17
CA LEU A 153 6.12 7.66 -9.25
C LEU A 153 7.56 7.45 -9.70
N GLU A 154 7.76 7.06 -10.96
CA GLU A 154 9.07 6.97 -11.60
C GLU A 154 9.05 7.88 -12.82
N LEU A 155 9.28 9.17 -12.59
CA LEU A 155 9.07 10.24 -13.55
C LEU A 155 10.33 11.11 -13.70
N ASN A 156 10.56 11.58 -14.91
CA ASN A 156 11.47 12.65 -15.24
C ASN A 156 10.83 14.02 -14.95
N PRO A 157 11.62 15.05 -14.61
CA PRO A 157 11.10 16.40 -14.37
C PRO A 157 10.31 16.98 -15.55
N GLY A 158 9.26 17.73 -15.24
CA GLY A 158 8.39 18.40 -16.23
C GLY A 158 7.07 17.67 -16.47
N LEU A 159 6.12 18.35 -17.12
CA LEU A 159 4.76 17.83 -17.40
C LEU A 159 4.56 17.34 -18.84
N ASN A 160 5.58 17.49 -19.68
CA ASN A 160 5.51 17.06 -21.07
C ASN A 160 5.81 15.57 -21.18
N GLY A 161 5.15 14.92 -22.14
CA GLY A 161 5.40 13.52 -22.51
C GLY A 161 4.29 12.57 -22.10
N THR A 162 4.52 11.32 -22.47
CA THR A 162 3.62 10.19 -22.21
C THR A 162 4.21 9.34 -21.10
N VAL A 163 3.36 8.88 -20.20
CA VAL A 163 3.71 8.05 -19.05
C VAL A 163 2.91 6.76 -19.09
N ASP A 164 3.56 5.65 -18.74
CA ASP A 164 2.87 4.38 -18.55
C ASP A 164 2.20 4.35 -17.18
N VAL A 165 0.87 4.31 -17.15
CA VAL A 165 0.10 4.06 -15.93
C VAL A 165 -0.11 2.57 -15.81
N VAL A 166 0.55 1.96 -14.83
CA VAL A 166 0.57 0.51 -14.56
C VAL A 166 -0.29 0.21 -13.34
N PHE A 167 -1.20 -0.75 -13.44
CA PHE A 167 -2.16 -1.06 -12.37
C PHE A 167 -2.68 -2.49 -12.48
N TYR A 168 -3.39 -2.98 -11.46
CA TYR A 168 -3.98 -4.31 -11.49
C TYR A 168 -5.11 -4.42 -12.52
N SER A 169 -5.20 -5.55 -13.21
CA SER A 169 -6.22 -5.81 -14.23
C SER A 169 -7.65 -5.61 -13.71
N PHE A 170 -7.95 -6.01 -12.47
CA PHE A 170 -9.29 -5.81 -11.91
C PHE A 170 -9.65 -4.33 -11.65
N LEU A 171 -8.65 -3.43 -11.63
CA LEU A 171 -8.86 -1.98 -11.48
C LEU A 171 -9.19 -1.26 -12.79
N ILE A 172 -9.19 -1.96 -13.94
CA ILE A 172 -9.57 -1.40 -15.26
C ILE A 172 -10.85 -0.54 -15.21
N PRO A 173 -12.00 -0.99 -14.64
CA PRO A 173 -13.20 -0.15 -14.61
C PRO A 173 -13.02 1.15 -13.81
N ASN A 174 -12.23 1.11 -12.72
CA ASN A 174 -11.97 2.27 -11.88
C ASN A 174 -11.06 3.28 -12.59
N VAL A 175 -9.94 2.81 -13.16
CA VAL A 175 -8.97 3.65 -13.86
C VAL A 175 -9.58 4.24 -15.12
N ARG A 176 -10.35 3.46 -15.89
CA ARG A 176 -11.08 3.96 -17.06
C ARG A 176 -12.01 5.11 -16.69
N SER A 177 -12.87 4.90 -15.68
CA SER A 177 -13.80 5.92 -15.21
C SER A 177 -13.07 7.19 -14.75
N ALA A 178 -11.94 7.05 -14.05
CA ALA A 178 -11.12 8.18 -13.64
C ALA A 178 -10.54 8.95 -14.84
N VAL A 179 -9.98 8.24 -15.84
CA VAL A 179 -9.40 8.85 -17.04
C VAL A 179 -10.45 9.58 -17.87
N GLU A 180 -11.60 8.95 -18.11
CA GLU A 180 -12.72 9.55 -18.85
C GLU A 180 -13.27 10.79 -18.13
N SER A 181 -13.36 10.76 -16.78
CA SER A 181 -13.77 11.93 -15.98
C SER A 181 -12.79 13.10 -16.01
N LEU A 182 -11.55 12.84 -16.44
CA LEU A 182 -10.48 13.83 -16.62
C LEU A 182 -10.35 14.27 -18.09
N GLU A 183 -11.32 13.93 -18.94
CA GLU A 183 -11.32 14.20 -20.39
C GLU A 183 -10.15 13.53 -21.14
N GLY A 184 -9.57 12.47 -20.54
CA GLY A 184 -8.53 11.67 -21.16
C GLY A 184 -9.09 10.52 -22.00
N GLU A 185 -8.31 10.06 -22.98
CA GLU A 185 -8.64 8.90 -23.79
C GLU A 185 -8.09 7.62 -23.16
N PHE A 186 -8.97 6.66 -22.83
CA PHE A 186 -8.58 5.35 -22.34
C PHE A 186 -8.50 4.34 -23.50
N VAL A 187 -7.40 4.40 -24.25
CA VAL A 187 -7.14 3.53 -25.41
C VAL A 187 -5.88 2.70 -25.20
N ASP A 188 -5.66 1.68 -26.04
CA ASP A 188 -4.41 0.90 -26.06
C ASP A 188 -4.00 0.24 -24.73
N LEU A 189 -4.97 -0.34 -24.02
CA LEU A 189 -4.70 -1.16 -22.84
C LEU A 189 -3.82 -2.37 -23.21
N GLN A 190 -2.67 -2.50 -22.55
CA GLN A 190 -1.69 -3.55 -22.83
C GLN A 190 -1.41 -4.37 -21.58
N PHE A 191 -1.12 -5.65 -21.77
CA PHE A 191 -0.57 -6.50 -20.71
C PHE A 191 0.83 -6.01 -20.32
N TYR A 192 1.12 -5.97 -19.02
CA TYR A 192 2.42 -5.54 -18.49
C TYR A 192 3.20 -6.70 -17.89
N SER A 193 2.59 -7.46 -16.98
CA SER A 193 3.24 -8.59 -16.29
C SER A 193 2.21 -9.41 -15.53
N SER A 194 2.42 -10.71 -15.39
CA SER A 194 1.68 -11.58 -14.47
C SER A 194 2.45 -11.83 -13.16
N THR A 195 3.60 -11.18 -12.99
CA THR A 195 4.40 -11.33 -11.77
C THR A 195 3.78 -10.49 -10.66
N TYR A 196 3.14 -11.15 -9.70
CA TYR A 196 2.57 -10.51 -8.51
C TYR A 196 3.58 -10.46 -7.36
N LEU A 197 3.24 -9.66 -6.33
CA LEU A 197 4.17 -9.28 -5.25
C LEU A 197 4.80 -10.47 -4.49
N GLY A 198 4.09 -11.60 -4.43
CA GLY A 198 4.56 -12.80 -3.75
C GLY A 198 5.79 -13.46 -4.34
N VAL A 199 5.82 -13.53 -5.67
CA VAL A 199 6.92 -14.14 -6.42
C VAL A 199 8.18 -13.28 -6.29
N PHE A 200 8.03 -11.95 -6.30
CA PHE A 200 9.13 -11.01 -6.05
C PHE A 200 9.68 -11.10 -4.63
N SER A 201 8.81 -11.22 -3.63
CA SER A 201 9.25 -11.20 -2.24
C SER A 201 10.09 -12.44 -1.90
N THR A 202 9.69 -13.62 -2.37
CA THR A 202 10.43 -14.86 -2.11
C THR A 202 11.83 -14.84 -2.75
N SER A 203 11.92 -14.35 -3.99
CA SER A 203 13.19 -14.21 -4.71
C SER A 203 14.08 -13.11 -4.13
N LEU A 204 13.52 -11.96 -3.76
CA LEU A 204 14.23 -10.86 -3.08
C LEU A 204 14.79 -11.31 -1.72
N TRP A 205 13.99 -12.03 -0.93
CA TRP A 205 14.44 -12.56 0.36
C TRP A 205 15.54 -13.61 0.23
N GLN A 206 15.53 -14.42 -0.83
CA GLN A 206 16.63 -15.32 -1.14
C GLN A 206 17.90 -14.54 -1.50
N ALA A 207 17.79 -13.48 -2.30
CA ALA A 207 18.91 -12.60 -2.66
C ALA A 207 19.51 -11.87 -1.44
N ILE A 208 18.65 -11.32 -0.56
CA ILE A 208 19.09 -10.66 0.69
C ILE A 208 19.80 -11.66 1.62
N ARG A 209 19.32 -12.91 1.69
CA ARG A 209 19.99 -13.95 2.48
C ARG A 209 21.36 -14.34 1.91
N SER A 210 21.50 -14.42 0.58
CA SER A 210 22.78 -14.77 -0.04
C SER A 210 23.84 -13.67 0.10
N ASP A 211 23.44 -12.40 0.10
CA ASP A 211 24.36 -11.27 0.30
C ASP A 211 24.85 -11.14 1.75
N CYS A 212 24.11 -11.70 2.71
CA CYS A 212 24.48 -11.66 4.12
C CYS A 212 25.61 -12.65 4.49
N GLY A 213 26.17 -13.40 3.53
CA GLY A 213 27.24 -14.38 3.72
C GLY A 213 28.67 -13.83 3.66
N THR A 214 28.89 -12.63 3.13
CA THR A 214 30.24 -12.05 2.97
C THR A 214 30.20 -10.52 3.00
N GLY A 215 30.08 -9.89 4.17
CA GLY A 215 30.20 -8.43 4.22
C GLY A 215 29.86 -7.84 5.58
N VAL A 216 30.87 -7.28 6.23
CA VAL A 216 30.71 -6.36 7.35
C VAL A 216 29.79 -5.22 6.88
N PHE A 217 28.71 -4.96 7.62
CA PHE A 217 27.89 -3.76 7.44
C PHE A 217 28.73 -2.52 7.78
N GLU A 218 29.38 -1.92 6.79
CA GLU A 218 29.84 -0.54 6.92
C GLU A 218 28.64 0.39 6.77
N SER A 219 28.25 1.01 7.88
CA SER A 219 27.26 2.08 7.90
C SER A 219 27.77 3.26 7.07
N HIS A 220 27.40 3.33 5.80
CA HIS A 220 27.49 4.57 5.03
C HIS A 220 26.39 5.50 5.53
N THR A 221 26.74 6.27 6.56
CA THR A 221 26.02 7.50 6.89
C THR A 221 26.21 8.47 5.72
N PRO A 222 25.14 9.04 5.15
CA PRO A 222 25.30 10.08 4.15
C PRO A 222 25.97 11.30 4.81
N ARG A 223 27.12 11.67 4.28
CA ARG A 223 27.86 12.88 4.67
C ARG A 223 26.98 14.09 4.37
N VAL A 224 26.48 14.76 5.42
CA VAL A 224 25.90 16.10 5.29
C VAL A 224 27.03 17.02 4.84
N LEU A 225 26.97 17.49 3.59
CA LEU A 225 27.83 18.57 3.12
C LEU A 225 27.41 19.85 3.85
N SER A 226 28.22 20.28 4.82
CA SER A 226 28.12 21.60 5.41
C SER A 226 28.36 22.65 4.33
N GLN A 227 27.34 23.45 4.01
CA GLN A 227 27.54 24.67 3.22
C GLN A 227 28.42 25.64 4.02
N SER A 228 29.59 25.94 3.47
CA SER A 228 30.45 27.03 3.94
C SER A 228 29.75 28.36 3.66
N ARG A 229 29.53 29.10 4.75
CA ARG A 229 29.22 30.53 4.79
C ARG A 229 30.22 31.27 3.89
N LEU A 230 29.72 31.90 2.82
CA LEU A 230 30.45 32.93 2.09
C LEU A 230 29.95 34.26 2.63
N ASP A 231 30.80 34.90 3.41
CA ASP A 231 30.65 36.29 3.83
C ASP A 231 30.99 37.19 2.62
N ALA A 232 30.03 38.05 2.25
CA ALA A 232 30.21 39.34 1.59
C ALA A 232 29.06 40.25 2.01
#